data_AF-A0A956CS24-F1
#
_entry.id   AF-A0A956CS24-F1
#
_cell.length_a   1.000
_cell.length_b   1.000
_cell.length_c   1.000
_cell.angle_alpha   90.00
_cell.angle_beta   90.00
_cell.angle_gamma   90.00
#
_symmetry.space_group_name_H-M   'P 1'
#
loop_
_entity.id
_entity.type
_entity.pdbx_description
1 polymer ?
#
loop_
_entity_poly.entity_id
_entity_poly.type
_entity_poly.pdbx_seq_one_letter_code
_entity_poly.pdbx_strand_id
1 'polypeptide(L)'
;MTTTDAAPVRAADLDRAVEAVEAIEDRAALAALARDVLSSQAEGRTLFAGAKLAQKKAEEHGVAHEDAETPAGNLLGVLTRGAKTPLERALVAAFAVAGLGDALGEDEDARATAFKFVRHADWLEVSGDYVVYPFVDRLLSEVQAKIVWSEVAQRVVDEAAGRDGGRPEVRARNAARLTALATSGAPAASALREVIRTSALDEPTRLLASTLAGDGANEQATLGTSIRGTLGRAPGRGVREVLRWISGWALLSWLVRAIGFLLGLRTEAELKVSGKELEVRTKVSLFGRTVREGAETWRLDALEGASRHVRFPALHLLVGAIALSGGVLFGSLVLF
;
A
#
# COMPACT_ATOMS: atom_id res chain seq x y z
N MET A 1 -0.35 -15.22 9.09
CA MET A 1 0.41 -13.96 9.12
C MET A 1 -0.57 -12.80 9.00
N THR A 2 -0.83 -12.15 10.12
CA THR A 2 -1.64 -10.94 10.23
C THR A 2 -0.88 -9.77 9.59
N THR A 3 -1.53 -8.99 8.74
CA THR A 3 -1.07 -7.65 8.34
C THR A 3 -0.76 -6.86 9.62
N THR A 4 0.51 -6.58 9.85
CA THR A 4 1.05 -5.88 11.01
C THR A 4 0.43 -4.46 11.08
N ASP A 5 0.04 -3.94 12.25
CA ASP A 5 0.08 -2.46 12.46
C ASP A 5 1.55 -2.06 12.46
N ALA A 6 2.18 -2.13 11.31
CA ALA A 6 3.47 -1.53 11.13
C ALA A 6 3.22 -0.03 11.19
N ALA A 7 3.86 0.67 12.12
CA ALA A 7 3.78 2.13 12.16
C ALA A 7 4.13 2.69 10.76
N PRO A 8 3.46 3.75 10.30
CA PRO A 8 3.74 4.30 8.98
C PRO A 8 5.18 4.83 8.91
N VAL A 9 5.78 4.77 7.72
CA VAL A 9 7.07 5.43 7.45
C VAL A 9 6.85 6.95 7.53
N ARG A 10 7.65 7.63 8.34
CA ARG A 10 7.58 9.09 8.54
C ARG A 10 8.71 9.80 7.82
N ALA A 11 8.61 11.12 7.67
CA ALA A 11 9.64 11.95 7.03
C ALA A 11 11.04 11.70 7.63
N ALA A 12 11.16 11.65 8.96
CA ALA A 12 12.44 11.38 9.63
C ALA A 12 13.01 9.98 9.32
N ASP A 13 12.18 8.98 9.02
CA ASP A 13 12.66 7.67 8.59
C ASP A 13 13.21 7.72 7.15
N LEU A 14 12.60 8.55 6.29
CA LEU A 14 13.06 8.77 4.92
C LEU A 14 14.43 9.46 4.91
N ASP A 15 14.59 10.52 5.71
CA ASP A 15 15.84 11.29 5.75
C ASP A 15 17.00 10.41 6.27
N ARG A 16 16.77 9.65 7.35
CA ARG A 16 17.77 8.69 7.88
C ARG A 16 18.12 7.57 6.90
N ALA A 17 17.16 7.12 6.09
CA ALA A 17 17.41 6.11 5.07
C ALA A 17 18.28 6.65 3.93
N VAL A 18 18.07 7.91 3.52
CA VAL A 18 18.94 8.59 2.54
C VAL A 18 20.33 8.78 3.09
N GLU A 19 20.47 9.29 4.31
CA GLU A 19 21.78 9.42 4.98
C GLU A 19 22.53 8.07 5.03
N ALA A 20 21.82 6.97 5.31
CA ALA A 20 22.41 5.64 5.35
C ALA A 20 22.88 5.15 3.96
N VAL A 21 22.18 5.50 2.88
CA VAL A 21 22.58 5.18 1.50
C VAL A 21 23.76 6.04 1.04
N GLU A 22 23.82 7.30 1.45
CA GLU A 22 24.92 8.22 1.10
C GLU A 22 26.20 7.96 1.88
N ALA A 23 26.09 7.41 3.10
CA ALA A 23 27.24 7.08 3.93
C ALA A 23 28.07 5.88 3.44
N ILE A 24 27.54 5.07 2.51
CA ILE A 24 28.23 3.89 1.97
C ILE A 24 28.96 4.26 0.69
N GLU A 25 30.29 4.15 0.72
CA GLU A 25 31.17 4.50 -0.41
C GLU A 25 30.99 3.57 -1.62
N ASP A 26 30.94 2.24 -1.39
CA ASP A 26 30.68 1.23 -2.42
C ASP A 26 29.27 0.65 -2.32
N ARG A 27 28.27 1.52 -2.51
CA ARG A 27 26.85 1.16 -2.33
C ARG A 27 26.24 0.37 -3.49
N ALA A 28 26.93 0.27 -4.63
CA ALA A 28 26.36 -0.24 -5.88
C ALA A 28 25.85 -1.69 -5.74
N ALA A 29 26.65 -2.58 -5.13
CA ALA A 29 26.27 -3.97 -4.92
C ALA A 29 25.06 -4.12 -3.98
N LEU A 30 25.03 -3.35 -2.89
CA LEU A 30 23.91 -3.33 -1.93
C LEU A 30 22.62 -2.79 -2.57
N ALA A 31 22.76 -1.73 -3.38
CA ALA A 31 21.65 -1.09 -4.06
C ALA A 31 21.05 -2.01 -5.14
N ALA A 32 21.90 -2.66 -5.94
CA ALA A 32 21.50 -3.67 -6.92
C ALA A 32 20.80 -4.87 -6.25
N LEU A 33 21.35 -5.37 -5.13
CA LEU A 33 20.74 -6.42 -4.31
C LEU A 33 19.34 -6.03 -3.84
N ALA A 34 19.18 -4.87 -3.20
CA ALA A 34 17.89 -4.41 -2.70
C ALA A 34 16.87 -4.28 -3.82
N ARG A 35 17.27 -3.68 -4.95
CA ARG A 35 16.42 -3.52 -6.14
C ARG A 35 15.95 -4.88 -6.68
N ASP A 36 16.85 -5.84 -6.83
CA ASP A 36 16.53 -7.17 -7.36
C ASP A 36 15.61 -7.97 -6.44
N VAL A 37 15.83 -7.90 -5.12
CA VAL A 37 14.95 -8.55 -4.13
C VAL A 37 13.57 -7.92 -4.15
N LEU A 38 13.45 -6.59 -4.20
CA LEU A 38 12.16 -5.90 -4.25
C LEU A 38 11.44 -6.12 -5.57
N SER A 39 12.18 -6.14 -6.67
CA SER A 39 11.65 -6.49 -7.99
C SER A 39 11.08 -7.91 -7.99
N SER A 40 11.81 -8.88 -7.44
CA SER A 40 11.35 -10.27 -7.33
C SER A 40 10.11 -10.39 -6.43
N GLN A 41 10.09 -9.63 -5.33
CA GLN A 41 8.95 -9.54 -4.43
C GLN A 41 7.70 -9.01 -5.14
N ALA A 42 7.84 -7.95 -5.93
CA ALA A 42 6.75 -7.36 -6.69
C ALA A 42 6.25 -8.26 -7.83
N GLU A 43 7.16 -8.91 -8.55
CA GLU A 43 6.84 -9.89 -9.60
C GLU A 43 6.07 -11.09 -9.02
N GLY A 44 6.53 -11.62 -7.88
CA GLY A 44 5.87 -12.71 -7.15
C GLY A 44 4.61 -12.29 -6.41
N ARG A 45 4.35 -10.98 -6.29
CA ARG A 45 3.27 -10.39 -5.48
C ARG A 45 3.27 -10.91 -4.03
N THR A 46 4.44 -11.05 -3.43
CA THR A 46 4.61 -11.55 -2.06
C THR A 46 4.94 -10.42 -1.10
N LEU A 47 4.48 -10.45 0.15
CA LEU A 47 4.87 -9.43 1.14
C LEU A 47 6.31 -9.59 1.63
N PHE A 48 6.93 -10.73 1.31
CA PHE A 48 8.28 -11.07 1.70
C PHE A 48 8.88 -12.04 0.68
N ALA A 49 10.07 -11.71 0.17
CA ALA A 49 10.79 -12.50 -0.82
C ALA A 49 11.26 -13.88 -0.30
N GLY A 50 11.52 -14.00 1.01
CA GLY A 50 12.06 -15.21 1.62
C GLY A 50 13.58 -15.16 1.81
N ALA A 51 14.05 -15.68 2.95
CA ALA A 51 15.47 -15.69 3.32
C ALA A 51 16.37 -16.33 2.25
N LYS A 52 15.93 -17.46 1.69
CA LYS A 52 16.67 -18.20 0.65
C LYS A 52 16.88 -17.37 -0.61
N LEU A 53 15.88 -16.59 -1.03
CA LEU A 53 16.01 -15.75 -2.22
C LEU A 53 16.97 -14.58 -1.96
N ALA A 54 16.83 -13.92 -0.81
CA ALA A 54 17.71 -12.82 -0.43
C ALA A 54 19.18 -13.26 -0.32
N GLN A 55 19.45 -14.43 0.29
CA GLN A 55 20.80 -15.00 0.36
C GLN A 55 21.36 -15.33 -1.03
N LYS A 56 20.58 -16.01 -1.87
CA LYS A 56 20.98 -16.31 -3.25
C LYS A 56 21.32 -15.04 -4.04
N LYS A 57 20.50 -13.98 -3.90
CA LYS A 57 20.76 -12.69 -4.55
C LYS A 57 21.99 -11.99 -3.98
N ALA A 58 22.24 -12.09 -2.69
CA ALA A 58 23.45 -11.53 -2.08
C ALA A 58 24.71 -12.22 -2.63
N GLU A 59 24.70 -13.55 -2.77
CA GLU A 59 25.78 -14.30 -3.40
C GLU A 59 26.00 -13.88 -4.87
N GLU A 60 24.92 -13.71 -5.65
CA GLU A 60 24.99 -13.24 -7.04
C GLU A 60 25.61 -11.83 -7.17
N HIS A 61 25.36 -10.95 -6.19
CA HIS A 61 25.89 -9.58 -6.14
C HIS A 61 27.20 -9.47 -5.35
N GLY A 62 27.76 -10.57 -4.84
CA GLY A 62 29.00 -10.58 -4.06
C GLY A 62 28.91 -9.88 -2.70
N VAL A 63 27.72 -9.75 -2.12
CA VAL A 63 27.48 -9.05 -0.85
C VAL A 63 27.57 -10.03 0.32
N ALA A 64 28.57 -9.89 1.19
CA ALA A 64 28.60 -10.61 2.46
C ALA A 64 27.76 -9.91 3.54
N HIS A 65 27.53 -10.60 4.66
CA HIS A 65 26.79 -10.02 5.78
C HIS A 65 27.50 -8.79 6.37
N GLU A 66 28.83 -8.85 6.48
CA GLU A 66 29.65 -7.78 7.05
C GLU A 66 29.63 -6.51 6.16
N ASP A 67 29.57 -6.69 4.84
CA ASP A 67 29.52 -5.60 3.86
C ASP A 67 28.16 -4.89 3.83
N ALA A 68 27.13 -5.52 4.40
CA ALA A 68 25.77 -5.00 4.40
C ALA A 68 25.43 -4.14 5.63
N GLU A 69 26.41 -3.83 6.49
CA GLU A 69 26.21 -2.95 7.63
C GLU A 69 26.00 -1.49 7.20
N THR A 70 24.97 -0.86 7.75
CA THR A 70 24.65 0.55 7.51
C THR A 70 24.37 1.26 8.84
N PRO A 71 24.41 2.59 8.89
CA PRO A 71 24.01 3.34 10.10
C PRO A 71 22.57 3.06 10.55
N ALA A 72 21.71 2.56 9.66
CA ALA A 72 20.32 2.19 9.94
C ALA A 72 20.13 0.68 10.19
N GLY A 73 21.22 -0.10 10.20
CA GLY A 73 21.25 -1.54 10.44
C GLY A 73 21.67 -2.36 9.22
N ASN A 74 21.84 -3.67 9.41
CA ASN A 74 22.32 -4.58 8.38
C ASN A 74 21.26 -4.84 7.28
N LEU A 75 21.50 -4.34 6.05
CA LEU A 75 20.55 -4.43 4.94
C LEU A 75 20.25 -5.88 4.55
N LEU A 76 21.27 -6.74 4.46
CA LEU A 76 21.09 -8.16 4.12
C LEU A 76 20.30 -8.89 5.22
N GLY A 77 20.59 -8.58 6.48
CA GLY A 77 19.82 -9.07 7.64
C GLY A 77 18.36 -8.67 7.56
N VAL A 78 18.04 -7.44 7.13
CA VAL A 78 16.67 -6.97 6.92
C VAL A 78 16.00 -7.70 5.75
N LEU A 79 16.66 -7.83 4.60
CA LEU A 79 16.12 -8.51 3.43
C LEU A 79 15.87 -10.00 3.67
N THR A 80 16.66 -10.65 4.52
CA THR A 80 16.52 -12.08 4.85
C THR A 80 15.45 -12.37 5.90
N ARG A 81 15.12 -11.44 6.79
CA ARG A 81 14.08 -11.63 7.83
C ARG A 81 12.77 -10.89 7.54
N GLY A 82 12.78 -10.01 6.55
CA GLY A 82 11.73 -9.04 6.27
C GLY A 82 11.87 -7.78 7.13
N ALA A 83 11.54 -6.62 6.53
CA ALA A 83 11.53 -5.34 7.20
C ALA A 83 10.38 -5.24 8.21
N LYS A 84 10.69 -5.03 9.48
CA LYS A 84 9.73 -4.99 10.59
C LYS A 84 9.46 -3.58 11.08
N THR A 85 10.47 -2.71 11.04
CA THR A 85 10.35 -1.32 11.50
C THR A 85 10.11 -0.36 10.32
N PRO A 86 9.56 0.84 10.57
CA PRO A 86 9.40 1.87 9.52
C PRO A 86 10.74 2.24 8.86
N LEU A 87 11.79 2.43 9.67
CA LEU A 87 13.14 2.70 9.18
C LEU A 87 13.69 1.56 8.32
N GLU A 88 13.48 0.29 8.69
CA GLU A 88 13.93 -0.84 7.86
C GLU A 88 13.23 -0.86 6.49
N ARG A 89 11.95 -0.51 6.44
CA ARG A 89 11.21 -0.42 5.17
C ARG A 89 11.68 0.76 4.32
N ALA A 90 11.94 1.90 4.95
CA ALA A 90 12.53 3.08 4.33
C ALA A 90 13.92 2.77 3.76
N LEU A 91 14.78 2.11 4.54
CA LEU A 91 16.14 1.72 4.15
C LEU A 91 16.15 0.84 2.90
N VAL A 92 15.32 -0.21 2.91
CA VAL A 92 15.21 -1.13 1.78
C VAL A 92 14.70 -0.44 0.52
N ALA A 93 13.69 0.43 0.64
CA ALA A 93 13.18 1.21 -0.48
C ALA A 93 14.22 2.22 -1.02
N ALA A 94 14.97 2.87 -0.12
CA ALA A 94 16.03 3.81 -0.48
C ALA A 94 17.14 3.12 -1.30
N PHE A 95 17.68 1.99 -0.82
CA PHE A 95 18.68 1.22 -1.57
C PHE A 95 18.15 0.71 -2.91
N ALA A 96 16.88 0.27 -2.97
CA ALA A 96 16.30 -0.17 -4.23
C ALA A 96 16.17 0.97 -5.26
N VAL A 97 15.89 2.20 -4.82
CA VAL A 97 15.86 3.39 -5.68
C VAL A 97 17.26 3.83 -6.08
N ALA A 98 18.25 3.77 -5.17
CA ALA A 98 19.64 4.00 -5.54
C ALA A 98 20.10 3.01 -6.64
N GLY A 99 19.75 1.73 -6.51
CA GLY A 99 20.10 0.70 -7.50
C GLY A 99 19.33 0.85 -8.81
N LEU A 100 18.18 1.52 -8.79
CA LEU A 100 17.52 1.96 -10.02
C LEU A 100 18.35 3.06 -10.69
N GLY A 101 18.88 4.02 -9.95
CA GLY A 101 19.77 5.06 -10.48
C GLY A 101 20.96 4.47 -11.22
N ASP A 102 21.62 3.47 -10.63
CA ASP A 102 22.76 2.79 -11.27
C ASP A 102 22.36 2.01 -12.53
N ALA A 103 21.12 1.50 -12.57
CA ALA A 103 20.59 0.75 -13.72
C ALA A 103 19.98 1.65 -14.83
N LEU A 104 19.57 2.87 -14.48
CA LEU A 104 19.11 3.88 -15.43
C LEU A 104 20.33 4.53 -16.09
N GLY A 105 20.91 3.82 -17.06
CA GLY A 105 21.89 4.37 -17.99
C GLY A 105 21.30 5.45 -18.90
N GLU A 106 22.10 5.95 -19.85
CA GLU A 106 21.68 7.00 -20.80
C GLU A 106 20.99 6.47 -22.07
N ASP A 107 20.85 5.14 -22.19
CA ASP A 107 20.44 4.45 -23.41
C ASP A 107 18.92 4.24 -23.56
N GLU A 108 18.50 3.75 -24.72
CA GLU A 108 17.11 3.43 -25.10
C GLU A 108 16.41 2.49 -24.10
N ASP A 109 17.19 1.66 -23.38
CA ASP A 109 16.73 0.73 -22.35
C ASP A 109 16.32 1.40 -21.03
N ALA A 110 16.69 2.67 -20.81
CA ALA A 110 16.35 3.41 -19.59
C ALA A 110 14.82 3.48 -19.38
N ARG A 111 14.07 3.66 -20.48
CA ARG A 111 12.61 3.70 -20.45
C ARG A 111 12.00 2.36 -20.06
N ALA A 112 12.50 1.25 -20.62
CA ALA A 112 12.03 -0.09 -20.27
C ALA A 112 12.32 -0.44 -18.81
N THR A 113 13.49 -0.01 -18.30
CA THR A 113 13.90 -0.17 -16.91
C THR A 113 13.00 0.64 -15.97
N ALA A 114 12.75 1.91 -16.29
CA ALA A 114 11.82 2.76 -15.55
C ALA A 114 10.39 2.19 -15.57
N PHE A 115 9.91 1.72 -16.72
CA PHE A 115 8.59 1.09 -16.84
C PHE A 115 8.47 -0.14 -15.91
N LYS A 116 9.48 -1.03 -15.92
CA LYS A 116 9.51 -2.21 -15.05
C LYS A 116 9.52 -1.80 -13.58
N PHE A 117 10.34 -0.82 -13.22
CA PHE A 117 10.44 -0.29 -11.86
C PHE A 117 9.11 0.31 -11.38
N VAL A 118 8.49 1.21 -12.15
CA VAL A 118 7.22 1.86 -11.78
C VAL A 118 6.13 0.82 -11.56
N ARG A 119 6.06 -0.22 -12.41
CA ARG A 119 5.13 -1.34 -12.21
C ARG A 119 5.34 -2.06 -10.88
N HIS A 120 6.59 -2.18 -10.43
CA HIS A 120 6.93 -2.83 -9.17
C HIS A 120 6.68 -1.90 -7.97
N ALA A 121 7.05 -0.63 -8.08
CA ALA A 121 6.77 0.41 -7.09
C ALA A 121 5.26 0.54 -6.82
N ASP A 122 4.43 0.59 -7.88
CA ASP A 122 2.98 0.62 -7.76
C ASP A 122 2.44 -0.55 -6.92
N TRP A 123 2.94 -1.76 -7.15
CA TRP A 123 2.51 -2.91 -6.37
C TRP A 123 2.98 -2.82 -4.91
N LEU A 124 4.23 -2.43 -4.70
CA LEU A 124 4.85 -2.31 -3.38
C LEU A 124 4.15 -1.25 -2.52
N GLU A 125 3.77 -0.09 -3.07
CA GLU A 125 3.09 0.97 -2.32
C GLU A 125 1.60 0.70 -2.09
N VAL A 126 0.92 0.08 -3.06
CA VAL A 126 -0.53 -0.16 -2.96
C VAL A 126 -0.85 -1.43 -2.17
N SER A 127 0.04 -2.42 -2.21
CA SER A 127 -0.20 -3.75 -1.64
C SER A 127 0.77 -4.13 -0.52
N GLY A 128 1.89 -3.42 -0.37
CA GLY A 128 2.90 -3.64 0.67
C GLY A 128 3.01 -2.49 1.65
N ASP A 129 4.00 -2.59 2.53
CA ASP A 129 4.29 -1.58 3.56
C ASP A 129 5.43 -0.62 3.14
N TYR A 130 5.91 -0.74 1.90
CA TYR A 130 7.02 0.06 1.38
C TYR A 130 6.51 1.39 0.83
N VAL A 131 7.34 2.42 1.00
CA VAL A 131 7.13 3.77 0.47
C VAL A 131 8.33 4.08 -0.41
N VAL A 132 8.16 4.07 -1.73
CA VAL A 132 9.23 4.02 -2.74
C VAL A 132 9.41 5.37 -3.44
N TYR A 133 8.31 5.97 -3.90
CA TYR A 133 8.31 7.20 -4.67
C TYR A 133 8.98 8.40 -3.98
N PRO A 134 8.88 8.59 -2.65
CA PRO A 134 9.57 9.69 -1.96
C PRO A 134 11.10 9.66 -2.01
N PHE A 135 11.71 8.57 -2.49
CA PHE A 135 13.15 8.46 -2.68
C PHE A 135 13.61 8.82 -4.09
N VAL A 136 12.70 8.89 -5.07
CA VAL A 136 13.04 9.17 -6.48
C VAL A 136 13.74 10.52 -6.60
N ASP A 137 13.16 11.59 -6.05
CA ASP A 137 13.79 12.93 -6.09
C ASP A 137 14.98 13.08 -5.15
N ARG A 138 15.09 12.21 -4.13
CA ARG A 138 16.14 12.31 -3.12
C ARG A 138 17.42 11.59 -3.53
N LEU A 139 17.31 10.53 -4.33
CA LEU A 139 18.44 9.65 -4.66
C LEU A 139 18.77 9.60 -6.14
N LEU A 140 17.86 10.00 -7.04
CA LEU A 140 18.13 10.04 -8.47
C LEU A 140 18.54 11.45 -8.90
N SER A 141 19.34 11.51 -9.97
CA SER A 141 19.58 12.78 -10.68
C SER A 141 18.28 13.32 -11.29
N GLU A 142 18.23 14.62 -11.58
CA GLU A 142 17.04 15.26 -12.17
C GLU A 142 16.61 14.59 -13.49
N VAL A 143 17.58 14.18 -14.32
CA VAL A 143 17.32 13.48 -15.59
C VAL A 143 16.68 12.11 -15.34
N GLN A 144 17.22 11.32 -14.42
CA GLN A 144 16.69 10.00 -14.09
C GLN A 144 15.31 10.08 -13.43
N ALA A 145 15.14 11.02 -12.49
CA ALA A 145 13.85 11.29 -11.85
C ALA A 145 12.80 11.67 -12.91
N LYS A 146 13.15 12.52 -13.89
CA LYS A 146 12.25 12.87 -15.00
C LYS A 146 11.80 11.65 -15.79
N ILE A 147 12.67 10.69 -16.06
CA ILE A 147 12.30 9.44 -16.77
C ILE A 147 11.27 8.66 -15.95
N VAL A 148 11.53 8.46 -14.65
CA VAL A 148 10.62 7.75 -13.75
C VAL A 148 9.26 8.45 -13.66
N TRP A 149 9.24 9.76 -13.44
CA TRP A 149 7.98 10.52 -13.32
C TRP A 149 7.19 10.59 -14.61
N SER A 150 7.87 10.64 -15.76
CA SER A 150 7.21 10.54 -17.07
C SER A 150 6.52 9.20 -17.24
N GLU A 151 7.16 8.10 -16.82
CA GLU A 151 6.54 6.76 -16.83
C GLU A 151 5.36 6.65 -15.85
N VAL A 152 5.46 7.24 -14.65
CA VAL A 152 4.34 7.31 -13.69
C VAL A 152 3.15 8.03 -14.30
N ALA A 153 3.36 9.19 -14.93
CA ALA A 153 2.32 9.95 -15.61
C ALA A 153 1.71 9.19 -16.79
N GLN A 154 2.55 8.58 -17.64
CA GLN A 154 2.09 7.79 -18.79
C GLN A 154 1.18 6.64 -18.33
N ARG A 155 1.51 5.95 -17.23
CA ARG A 155 0.65 4.89 -16.69
C ARG A 155 -0.70 5.38 -16.20
N VAL A 156 -0.77 6.59 -15.62
CA VAL A 156 -2.06 7.20 -15.24
C VAL A 156 -2.91 7.39 -16.49
N VAL A 157 -2.31 7.95 -17.55
CA VAL A 157 -2.98 8.18 -18.84
C VAL A 157 -3.45 6.86 -19.45
N ASP A 158 -2.57 5.86 -19.57
CA ASP A 158 -2.88 4.57 -20.21
C ASP A 158 -3.99 3.82 -19.48
N GLU A 159 -3.98 3.80 -18.15
CA GLU A 159 -5.00 3.09 -17.37
C GLU A 159 -6.33 3.87 -17.30
N ALA A 160 -6.30 5.19 -17.26
CA ALA A 160 -7.50 6.03 -17.18
C ALA A 160 -8.20 6.24 -18.54
N ALA A 161 -7.45 6.27 -19.64
CA ALA A 161 -8.01 6.47 -20.99
C ALA A 161 -8.70 5.21 -21.55
N GLY A 162 -8.50 4.04 -20.93
CA GLY A 162 -9.11 2.79 -21.35
C GLY A 162 -10.58 2.64 -20.92
N ARG A 163 -11.25 1.60 -21.46
CA ARG A 163 -12.60 1.15 -21.02
C ARG A 163 -12.68 0.88 -19.51
N ASP A 164 -11.54 0.61 -18.90
CA ASP A 164 -11.39 0.24 -17.51
C ASP A 164 -11.09 1.43 -16.58
N GLY A 165 -10.94 2.66 -17.11
CA GLY A 165 -10.58 3.84 -16.30
C GLY A 165 -11.54 4.14 -15.15
N GLY A 166 -12.83 3.82 -15.34
CA GLY A 166 -13.85 3.98 -14.30
C GLY A 166 -13.80 2.95 -13.16
N ARG A 167 -12.94 1.92 -13.25
CA ARG A 167 -12.87 0.86 -12.23
C ARG A 167 -12.30 1.41 -10.92
N PRO A 168 -12.91 1.13 -9.76
CA PRO A 168 -12.44 1.66 -8.47
C PRO A 168 -10.96 1.38 -8.16
N GLU A 169 -10.47 0.20 -8.54
CA GLU A 169 -9.08 -0.20 -8.37
C GLU A 169 -8.11 0.60 -9.25
N VAL A 170 -8.53 1.00 -10.45
CA VAL A 170 -7.73 1.86 -11.35
C VAL A 170 -7.66 3.26 -10.76
N ARG A 171 -8.80 3.81 -10.35
CA ARG A 171 -8.88 5.12 -9.68
C ARG A 171 -8.02 5.18 -8.41
N ALA A 172 -8.06 4.14 -7.58
CA ALA A 172 -7.26 4.10 -6.36
C ALA A 172 -5.75 4.11 -6.65
N ARG A 173 -5.29 3.34 -7.65
CA ARG A 173 -3.88 3.36 -8.06
C ARG A 173 -3.48 4.70 -8.67
N ASN A 174 -4.33 5.26 -9.53
CA ASN A 174 -4.07 6.58 -10.12
C ASN A 174 -4.06 7.69 -9.07
N ALA A 175 -4.90 7.62 -8.04
CA ALA A 175 -4.86 8.57 -6.93
C ALA A 175 -3.52 8.51 -6.17
N ALA A 176 -2.97 7.31 -5.93
CA ALA A 176 -1.65 7.15 -5.33
C ALA A 176 -0.54 7.75 -6.22
N ARG A 177 -0.54 7.43 -7.52
CA ARG A 177 0.43 7.96 -8.50
C ARG A 177 0.35 9.48 -8.62
N LEU A 178 -0.86 10.04 -8.71
CA LEU A 178 -1.08 11.49 -8.79
C LEU A 178 -0.61 12.19 -7.51
N THR A 179 -0.86 11.59 -6.34
CA THR A 179 -0.36 12.13 -5.07
C THR A 179 1.16 12.13 -5.04
N ALA A 180 1.81 11.04 -5.47
CA ALA A 180 3.26 10.96 -5.57
C ALA A 180 3.83 12.04 -6.51
N LEU A 181 3.23 12.22 -7.69
CA LEU A 181 3.60 13.28 -8.64
C LEU A 181 3.45 14.68 -8.04
N ALA A 182 2.38 14.93 -7.27
CA ALA A 182 2.10 16.23 -6.69
C ALA A 182 3.03 16.59 -5.51
N THR A 183 3.51 15.58 -4.78
CA THR A 183 4.46 15.75 -3.68
C THR A 183 5.91 15.91 -4.14
N SER A 184 6.19 15.60 -5.39
CA SER A 184 7.52 15.57 -5.99
C SER A 184 7.89 16.94 -6.61
N GLY A 185 9.19 17.16 -6.84
CA GLY A 185 9.75 18.42 -7.33
C GLY A 185 9.42 18.78 -8.80
N ALA A 186 10.27 19.62 -9.40
CA ALA A 186 10.02 20.21 -10.72
C ALA A 186 9.77 19.19 -11.87
N PRO A 187 10.49 18.05 -11.97
CA PRO A 187 10.23 17.07 -13.02
C PRO A 187 8.83 16.45 -12.93
N ALA A 188 8.35 16.12 -11.73
CA ALA A 188 7.01 15.55 -11.54
C ALA A 188 5.89 16.57 -11.78
N ALA A 189 6.12 17.85 -11.46
CA ALA A 189 5.17 18.90 -11.81
C ALA A 189 4.94 18.99 -13.34
N SER A 190 5.98 18.78 -14.15
CA SER A 190 5.84 18.73 -15.61
C SER A 190 5.04 17.51 -16.07
N ALA A 191 5.29 16.35 -15.46
CA ALA A 191 4.58 15.10 -15.75
C ALA A 191 3.10 15.18 -15.34
N LEU A 192 2.78 15.80 -14.20
CA LEU A 192 1.41 16.02 -13.75
C LEU A 192 0.63 16.93 -14.72
N ARG A 193 1.25 17.99 -15.24
CA ARG A 193 0.64 18.84 -16.27
C ARG A 193 0.33 18.08 -17.56
N GLU A 194 1.17 17.11 -17.93
CA GLU A 194 0.92 16.26 -19.09
C GLU A 194 -0.31 15.37 -18.89
N VAL A 195 -0.48 14.80 -17.70
CA VAL A 195 -1.70 14.07 -17.33
C VAL A 195 -2.93 14.96 -17.50
N ILE A 196 -2.91 16.18 -16.94
CA ILE A 196 -4.05 17.11 -16.99
C ILE A 196 -4.48 17.46 -18.42
N ARG A 197 -3.52 17.60 -19.34
CA ARG A 197 -3.81 17.92 -20.75
C ARG A 197 -4.55 16.80 -21.48
N THR A 198 -4.57 15.59 -20.94
CA THR A 198 -5.18 14.44 -21.59
C THR A 198 -6.70 14.47 -21.41
N SER A 199 -7.44 14.73 -22.49
CA SER A 199 -8.90 14.78 -22.48
C SER A 199 -9.60 13.43 -22.28
N ALA A 200 -8.85 12.33 -22.36
CA ALA A 200 -9.38 10.96 -22.26
C ALA A 200 -9.52 10.44 -20.82
N LEU A 201 -9.11 11.21 -19.81
CA LEU A 201 -9.20 10.79 -18.41
C LEU A 201 -10.66 10.74 -17.94
N ASP A 202 -10.95 9.80 -17.04
CA ASP A 202 -12.22 9.81 -16.32
C ASP A 202 -12.30 11.03 -15.39
N GLU A 203 -13.52 11.55 -15.20
CA GLU A 203 -13.76 12.82 -14.50
C GLU A 203 -13.11 12.89 -13.09
N PRO A 204 -13.24 11.86 -12.22
CA PRO A 204 -12.56 11.88 -10.92
C PRO A 204 -11.04 11.98 -10.98
N THR A 205 -10.39 11.24 -11.90
CA THR A 205 -8.93 11.28 -12.05
C THR A 205 -8.48 12.63 -12.58
N ARG A 206 -9.22 13.20 -13.53
CA ARG A 206 -8.95 14.55 -14.06
C ARG A 206 -9.08 15.62 -12.98
N LEU A 207 -10.16 15.60 -12.21
CA LEU A 207 -10.39 16.55 -11.10
C LEU A 207 -9.32 16.45 -10.02
N LEU A 208 -8.89 15.22 -9.68
CA LEU A 208 -7.81 15.04 -8.72
C LEU A 208 -6.49 15.59 -9.26
N ALA A 209 -6.16 15.30 -10.51
CA ALA A 209 -4.95 15.82 -11.15
C ALA A 209 -4.95 17.36 -11.20
N SER A 210 -6.06 17.99 -11.63
CA SER A 210 -6.19 19.45 -11.69
C SER A 210 -6.12 20.09 -10.30
N THR A 211 -6.74 19.48 -9.29
CA THR A 211 -6.67 19.94 -7.89
C THR A 211 -5.24 19.89 -7.37
N LEU A 212 -4.53 18.79 -7.60
CA LEU A 212 -3.16 18.59 -7.12
C LEU A 212 -2.14 19.49 -7.83
N ALA A 213 -2.37 19.86 -9.09
CA ALA A 213 -1.54 20.85 -9.78
C ALA A 213 -1.80 22.29 -9.35
N GLY A 214 -2.82 22.55 -8.52
CA GLY A 214 -3.23 23.89 -8.10
C GLY A 214 -4.14 24.63 -9.09
N ASP A 215 -4.51 24.00 -10.21
CA ASP A 215 -5.41 24.57 -11.23
C ASP A 215 -6.90 24.38 -10.85
N GLY A 216 -7.19 23.49 -9.90
CA GLY A 216 -8.55 23.08 -9.50
C GLY A 216 -9.39 24.14 -8.77
N ALA A 217 -8.91 25.37 -8.59
CA ALA A 217 -9.67 26.44 -7.95
C ALA A 217 -10.99 26.80 -8.70
N ASN A 218 -11.11 26.41 -9.98
CA ASN A 218 -12.28 26.72 -10.81
C ASN A 218 -13.13 25.50 -11.22
N GLU A 219 -12.67 24.25 -11.00
CA GLU A 219 -13.47 23.05 -11.28
C GLU A 219 -14.22 22.62 -10.01
N GLN A 220 -15.45 23.09 -9.84
CA GLN A 220 -16.34 22.56 -8.80
C GLN A 220 -16.68 21.11 -9.12
N ALA A 221 -16.32 20.19 -8.22
CA ALA A 221 -16.73 18.80 -8.30
C ALA A 221 -18.26 18.72 -8.37
N THR A 222 -18.79 18.32 -9.53
CA THR A 222 -20.21 18.03 -9.78
C THR A 222 -20.68 16.82 -8.97
N LEU A 223 -19.75 15.93 -8.60
CA LEU A 223 -19.99 14.72 -7.83
C LEU A 223 -19.74 14.96 -6.33
N GLY A 224 -20.80 14.92 -5.53
CA GLY A 224 -20.66 14.78 -4.09
C GLY A 224 -19.84 13.52 -3.78
N THR A 225 -18.67 13.67 -3.15
CA THR A 225 -17.80 12.54 -2.82
C THR A 225 -18.38 11.78 -1.64
N SER A 226 -19.33 10.87 -1.92
CA SER A 226 -19.93 9.99 -0.92
C SER A 226 -19.49 8.54 -1.14
N ILE A 227 -18.95 7.90 -0.11
CA ILE A 227 -18.62 6.48 -0.09
C ILE A 227 -19.63 5.78 0.83
N ARG A 228 -20.41 4.85 0.28
CA ARG A 228 -21.32 4.02 1.07
C ARG A 228 -20.73 2.62 1.28
N GLY A 229 -20.82 2.11 2.50
CA GLY A 229 -20.30 0.80 2.86
C GLY A 229 -20.98 0.22 4.10
N THR A 230 -20.46 -0.92 4.56
CA THR A 230 -20.89 -1.55 5.82
C THR A 230 -19.86 -1.33 6.91
N LEU A 231 -20.28 -0.79 8.05
CA LEU A 231 -19.41 -0.63 9.21
C LEU A 231 -19.11 -2.01 9.81
N GLY A 232 -17.84 -2.40 9.73
CA GLY A 232 -17.28 -3.48 10.53
C GLY A 232 -16.74 -2.94 11.85
N ARG A 233 -16.70 -3.75 12.90
CA ARG A 233 -15.84 -3.44 14.04
C ARG A 233 -14.38 -3.64 13.63
N ALA A 234 -13.52 -2.70 14.03
CA ALA A 234 -12.09 -2.94 14.02
C ALA A 234 -11.80 -4.23 14.81
N PRO A 235 -10.93 -5.13 14.32
CA PRO A 235 -10.49 -6.27 15.10
C PRO A 235 -9.86 -5.74 16.40
N GLY A 236 -10.33 -6.26 17.54
CA GLY A 236 -9.64 -6.01 18.81
C GLY A 236 -8.24 -6.61 18.76
N ARG A 237 -7.33 -6.19 19.63
CA ARG A 237 -6.01 -6.82 19.76
C ARG A 237 -5.68 -7.11 21.20
N GLY A 238 -4.83 -8.11 21.42
CA GLY A 238 -4.20 -8.39 22.70
C GLY A 238 -4.69 -9.67 23.40
N VAL A 239 -4.15 -9.92 24.59
CA VAL A 239 -4.40 -11.11 25.43
C VAL A 239 -5.90 -11.35 25.68
N ARG A 240 -6.70 -10.29 25.69
CA ARG A 240 -8.17 -10.37 25.80
C ARG A 240 -8.82 -11.15 24.66
N GLU A 241 -8.28 -11.10 23.45
CA GLU A 241 -8.84 -11.83 22.32
C GLU A 241 -8.50 -13.34 22.39
N VAL A 242 -7.31 -13.69 22.88
CA VAL A 242 -6.95 -15.08 23.17
C VAL A 242 -7.85 -15.65 24.27
N LEU A 243 -8.05 -14.91 25.36
CA LEU A 243 -9.03 -15.25 26.41
C LEU A 243 -10.45 -15.40 25.83
N ARG A 244 -10.85 -14.54 24.88
CA ARG A 244 -12.15 -14.62 24.21
C ARG A 244 -12.31 -15.90 23.40
N TRP A 245 -11.23 -16.38 22.78
CA TRP A 245 -11.24 -17.66 22.05
C TRP A 245 -11.27 -18.86 23.00
N ILE A 246 -10.42 -18.87 24.03
CA ILE A 246 -10.35 -19.97 25.01
C ILE A 246 -11.67 -20.10 25.79
N SER A 247 -12.30 -18.99 26.15
CA SER A 247 -13.58 -18.99 26.88
C SER A 247 -14.80 -19.39 26.04
N GLY A 248 -14.64 -19.64 24.74
CA GLY A 248 -15.77 -19.90 23.83
C GLY A 248 -16.64 -18.66 23.55
N TRP A 249 -16.35 -17.52 24.16
CA TRP A 249 -17.09 -16.28 23.96
C TRP A 249 -17.01 -15.77 22.52
N ALA A 250 -15.88 -16.04 21.84
CA ALA A 250 -15.72 -15.71 20.43
C ALA A 250 -16.80 -16.41 19.58
N LEU A 251 -17.00 -17.72 19.79
CA LEU A 251 -18.04 -18.52 19.13
C LEU A 251 -19.44 -17.99 19.44
N LEU A 252 -19.74 -17.72 20.72
CA LEU A 252 -21.04 -17.16 21.11
C LEU A 252 -21.30 -15.81 20.44
N SER A 253 -20.30 -14.92 20.41
CA SER A 253 -20.41 -13.61 19.76
C SER A 253 -20.59 -13.73 18.24
N TRP A 254 -20.00 -14.75 17.63
CA TRP A 254 -20.14 -15.06 16.22
C TRP A 254 -21.55 -15.59 15.92
N LEU A 255 -22.07 -16.48 16.77
CA LEU A 255 -23.43 -17.01 16.68
C LEU A 255 -24.48 -15.89 16.82
N VAL A 256 -24.34 -15.01 17.81
CA VAL A 256 -25.22 -13.84 17.98
C VAL A 256 -25.18 -12.93 16.76
N ARG A 257 -24.00 -12.73 16.15
CA ARG A 257 -23.88 -11.96 14.90
C ARG A 257 -24.51 -12.66 13.71
N ALA A 258 -24.33 -13.97 13.58
CA ALA A 258 -24.94 -14.75 12.51
C ALA A 258 -26.47 -14.70 12.60
N ILE A 259 -27.02 -14.83 13.82
CA ILE A 259 -28.44 -14.64 14.10
C ILE A 259 -28.84 -13.20 13.74
N GLY A 260 -28.12 -12.19 14.20
CA GLY A 260 -28.39 -10.78 13.84
C GLY A 260 -28.42 -10.57 12.33
N PHE A 261 -27.46 -11.13 11.60
CA PHE A 261 -27.40 -11.07 10.14
C PHE A 261 -28.60 -11.74 9.47
N LEU A 262 -29.01 -12.93 9.96
CA LEU A 262 -30.22 -13.63 9.50
C LEU A 262 -31.50 -12.83 9.76
N LEU A 263 -31.55 -12.09 10.87
CA LEU A 263 -32.64 -11.16 11.21
C LEU A 263 -32.53 -9.81 10.47
N GLY A 264 -31.60 -9.68 9.52
CA GLY A 264 -31.45 -8.49 8.69
C GLY A 264 -30.80 -7.31 9.42
N LEU A 265 -30.06 -7.54 10.50
CA LEU A 265 -29.25 -6.52 11.16
C LEU A 265 -28.12 -6.09 10.21
N ARG A 266 -28.22 -4.88 9.66
CA ARG A 266 -27.20 -4.27 8.80
C ARG A 266 -26.79 -2.94 9.39
N THR A 267 -25.49 -2.71 9.47
CA THR A 267 -24.93 -1.40 9.83
C THR A 267 -24.29 -0.81 8.59
N GLU A 268 -24.95 0.17 8.01
CA GLU A 268 -24.48 0.91 6.85
C GLU A 268 -23.80 2.19 7.32
N ALA A 269 -22.73 2.58 6.64
CA ALA A 269 -22.12 3.89 6.77
C ALA A 269 -22.10 4.58 5.41
N GLU A 270 -22.33 5.88 5.43
CA GLU A 270 -22.08 6.79 4.33
C GLU A 270 -21.08 7.83 4.80
N LEU A 271 -19.89 7.81 4.21
CA LEU A 271 -18.87 8.83 4.39
C LEU A 271 -19.07 9.88 3.31
N LYS A 272 -19.19 11.15 3.69
CA LYS A 272 -19.17 12.29 2.78
C LYS A 272 -18.01 13.18 3.13
N VAL A 273 -17.22 13.54 2.13
CA VAL A 273 -16.18 14.56 2.28
C VAL A 273 -16.76 15.88 1.79
N SER A 274 -16.86 16.87 2.68
CA SER A 274 -17.26 18.24 2.33
C SER A 274 -16.19 19.22 2.77
N GLY A 275 -15.37 19.68 1.82
CA GLY A 275 -14.27 20.59 2.11
C GLY A 275 -13.25 19.97 3.05
N LYS A 276 -13.11 20.53 4.26
CA LYS A 276 -12.18 20.07 5.31
C LYS A 276 -12.82 19.14 6.35
N GLU A 277 -14.03 18.69 6.09
CA GLU A 277 -14.81 17.87 7.02
C GLU A 277 -15.17 16.53 6.38
N LEU A 278 -15.11 15.49 7.21
CA LEU A 278 -15.56 14.14 6.93
C LEU A 278 -16.83 13.92 7.74
N GLU A 279 -17.98 13.92 7.07
CA GLU A 279 -19.26 13.55 7.66
C GLU A 279 -19.46 12.04 7.52
N VAL A 280 -19.76 11.35 8.61
CA VAL A 280 -20.07 9.93 8.61
C VAL A 280 -21.46 9.70 9.17
N ARG A 281 -22.34 9.28 8.27
CA ARG A 281 -23.70 8.89 8.61
C ARG A 281 -23.73 7.39 8.79
N THR A 282 -24.08 6.97 10.00
CA THR A 282 -24.25 5.56 10.36
C THR A 282 -25.74 5.24 10.44
N LYS A 283 -26.16 4.19 9.75
CA LYS A 283 -27.53 3.68 9.77
C LYS A 283 -27.53 2.22 10.18
N VAL A 284 -28.13 1.91 11.33
CA VAL A 284 -28.38 0.54 11.76
C VAL A 284 -29.82 0.19 11.40
N SER A 285 -30.01 -0.80 10.53
CA SER A 285 -31.31 -1.35 10.18
C SER A 285 -31.48 -2.77 10.70
N LEU A 286 -32.68 -3.14 11.14
CA LEU A 286 -33.10 -4.49 11.52
C LEU A 286 -34.42 -4.78 10.82
N PHE A 287 -34.55 -5.94 10.17
CA PHE A 287 -35.73 -6.28 9.33
C PHE A 287 -36.14 -5.18 8.34
N GLY A 288 -35.16 -4.51 7.73
CA GLY A 288 -35.40 -3.42 6.77
C GLY A 288 -35.91 -2.11 7.39
N ARG A 289 -36.06 -2.02 8.72
CA ARG A 289 -36.41 -0.80 9.45
C ARG A 289 -35.19 -0.18 10.11
N THR A 290 -35.07 1.14 10.04
CA THR A 290 -34.00 1.87 10.74
C THR A 290 -34.24 1.81 12.24
N VAL A 291 -33.30 1.22 12.98
CA VAL A 291 -33.33 1.13 14.45
C VAL A 291 -32.55 2.28 15.08
N ARG A 292 -31.46 2.68 14.44
CA ARG A 292 -30.59 3.74 14.92
C ARG A 292 -29.95 4.48 13.76
N GLU A 293 -29.91 5.79 13.87
CA GLU A 293 -29.17 6.66 12.97
C GLU A 293 -28.20 7.50 13.81
N GLY A 294 -27.03 7.79 13.25
CA GLY A 294 -26.04 8.66 13.86
C GLY A 294 -25.31 9.43 12.76
N ALA A 295 -24.95 10.67 13.04
CA ALA A 295 -24.11 11.48 12.18
C ALA A 295 -22.98 12.04 13.02
N GLU A 296 -21.75 11.82 12.58
CA GLU A 296 -20.54 12.33 13.22
C GLU A 296 -19.74 13.09 12.18
N THR A 297 -19.23 14.27 12.54
CA THR A 297 -18.41 15.09 11.67
C THR A 297 -17.03 15.20 12.27
N TRP A 298 -16.02 14.81 11.49
CA TRP A 298 -14.62 14.95 11.85
C TRP A 298 -13.94 15.95 10.95
N ARG A 299 -12.99 16.70 11.51
CA ARG A 299 -12.11 17.51 10.68
C ARG A 299 -11.02 16.63 10.09
N LEU A 300 -10.67 16.87 8.82
CA LEU A 300 -9.64 16.09 8.14
C LEU A 300 -8.25 16.23 8.79
N ASP A 301 -7.97 17.38 9.43
CA ASP A 301 -6.72 17.61 10.16
C ASP A 301 -6.64 16.87 11.50
N ALA A 302 -7.77 16.36 12.01
CA ALA A 302 -7.83 15.53 13.21
C ALA A 302 -7.72 14.02 12.90
N LEU A 303 -7.62 13.63 11.63
CA LEU A 303 -7.46 12.24 11.24
C LEU A 303 -6.00 11.80 11.43
N GLU A 304 -5.78 10.81 12.28
CA GLU A 304 -4.45 10.22 12.52
C GLU A 304 -3.93 9.45 11.30
N GLY A 305 -4.84 8.90 10.49
CA GLY A 305 -4.51 8.24 9.23
C GLY A 305 -5.70 7.48 8.65
N ALA A 306 -5.55 7.07 7.40
CA ALA A 306 -6.47 6.16 6.72
C ALA A 306 -5.66 4.96 6.22
N SER A 307 -6.04 3.75 6.65
CA SER A 307 -5.41 2.52 6.20
C SER A 307 -6.42 1.61 5.51
N ARG A 308 -5.96 0.88 4.49
CA ARG A 308 -6.76 -0.13 3.81
C ARG A 308 -6.52 -1.48 4.48
N HIS A 309 -7.55 -1.99 5.16
CA HIS A 309 -7.56 -3.40 5.56
C HIS A 309 -8.27 -4.25 4.50
N VAL A 310 -7.53 -5.17 3.90
CA VAL A 310 -8.13 -6.21 3.05
C VAL A 310 -8.98 -7.12 3.94
N ARG A 311 -10.28 -7.24 3.64
CA ARG A 311 -11.17 -8.18 4.35
C ARG A 311 -10.70 -9.61 4.08
N PHE A 312 -10.45 -10.35 5.16
CA PHE A 312 -10.06 -11.77 5.18
C PHE A 312 -8.67 -12.13 4.62
N PRO A 313 -7.58 -11.52 5.10
CA PRO A 313 -6.23 -11.91 4.67
C PRO A 313 -5.92 -13.37 5.06
N ALA A 314 -6.68 -13.95 6.00
CA ALA A 314 -6.52 -15.30 6.51
C ALA A 314 -7.69 -16.25 6.15
N LEU A 315 -8.55 -15.93 5.17
CA LEU A 315 -9.67 -16.82 4.80
C LEU A 315 -9.17 -18.23 4.47
N HIS A 316 -8.07 -18.31 3.73
CA HIS A 316 -7.42 -19.57 3.35
C HIS A 316 -6.94 -20.35 4.58
N LEU A 317 -6.41 -19.68 5.61
CA LEU A 317 -6.02 -20.32 6.88
C LEU A 317 -7.23 -20.82 7.66
N LEU A 318 -8.34 -20.07 7.66
CA LEU A 318 -9.59 -20.49 8.30
C LEU A 318 -10.17 -21.73 7.61
N VAL A 319 -10.22 -21.73 6.27
CA VAL A 319 -10.67 -22.89 5.48
C VAL A 319 -9.77 -24.10 5.76
N GLY A 320 -8.45 -23.92 5.81
CA GLY A 320 -7.51 -24.97 6.17
C GLY A 320 -7.71 -25.50 7.59
N ALA A 321 -7.94 -24.63 8.57
CA ALA A 321 -8.20 -25.02 9.96
C ALA A 321 -9.52 -25.78 10.10
N ILE A 322 -10.59 -25.33 9.45
CA ILE A 322 -11.89 -26.02 9.45
C ILE A 322 -11.77 -27.39 8.78
N ALA A 323 -11.07 -27.48 7.64
CA ALA A 323 -10.84 -28.74 6.95
C ALA A 323 -10.04 -29.73 7.83
N LEU A 324 -9.01 -29.25 8.52
CA LEU A 324 -8.22 -30.07 9.45
C LEU A 324 -9.08 -30.55 10.64
N SER A 325 -9.82 -29.65 11.29
CA SER A 325 -10.70 -30.01 12.42
C SER A 325 -11.79 -30.99 11.99
N GLY A 326 -12.38 -30.81 10.81
CA GLY A 326 -13.34 -31.74 10.22
C GLY A 326 -12.72 -33.11 9.95
N GLY A 327 -11.50 -33.14 9.40
CA GLY A 327 -10.75 -34.37 9.16
C GLY A 327 -10.41 -35.13 10.44
N VAL A 328 -10.02 -34.43 11.51
CA VAL A 328 -9.74 -35.02 12.83
C VAL A 328 -11.02 -35.61 13.44
N LEU A 329 -12.14 -34.86 13.41
CA LEU A 329 -13.42 -35.33 13.94
C LEU A 329 -13.94 -36.54 13.16
N PHE A 330 -13.94 -36.49 11.83
CA PHE A 330 -14.37 -37.59 10.98
C PHE A 330 -13.48 -38.83 11.15
N GLY A 331 -12.15 -38.64 11.17
CA GLY A 331 -11.20 -39.72 11.44
C GLY A 331 -11.43 -40.36 12.81
N SER A 332 -11.70 -39.56 13.86
CA SER A 332 -12.01 -40.08 15.18
C SER A 332 -13.35 -40.82 15.24
N LEU A 333 -14.36 -40.40 14.47
CA LEU A 333 -15.68 -41.05 14.45
C LEU A 333 -15.68 -42.37 13.66
N VAL A 334 -14.78 -42.54 12.70
CA VAL A 334 -14.68 -43.75 11.88
C VAL A 334 -13.76 -44.80 12.51
N LEU A 335 -12.79 -44.38 13.33
CA LEU A 335 -11.82 -45.27 13.99
C LEU A 335 -12.29 -45.78 15.37
N PHE A 336 -13.36 -45.22 15.93
CA PHE A 336 -14.01 -45.67 17.18
C PHE A 336 -15.41 -46.20 16.89
#